data_AF-E9HZ63-F1
#
_entry.id   AF-E9HZ63-F1
#
_cell.length_a   1.000
_cell.length_b   1.000
_cell.length_c   1.000
_cell.angle_alpha   90.00
_cell.angle_beta   90.00
_cell.angle_gamma   90.00
#
_symmetry.space_group_name_H-M   'P 1'
#
loop_
_entity.id
_entity.type
_entity.pdbx_description
1 polymer ?
#
loop_
_entity_poly.entity_id
_entity_poly.type
_entity_poly.pdbx_seq_one_letter_code
_entity_poly.pdbx_strand_id
1 'polypeptide(L)'
;MWNDKVQNEVVKHLNDIVGHEIKSNRVTVIPLEKVILASKIPTTDYSPSPVWTNYDKSKTIWFYMSCNDRKICDELANQMRSNPNQFDHLKLLYSLSSQTSQTKQTTIRIDSLTSGQMVSTLLQKFENKNEIFLTANDEKKMLTETATNIRMDTFDDYEVGSPNTESQISDILKGMLVTSKATITKQSDKMWDSVFWNDDNYRPDKTTKTLNEIINKMDKETQKKLADMFQKAEKQSEITEKLTSSNKEEERKGEEQVRRKNQSKDANENERKRSQATDQVNPAAIKLDLSGGGKFAVDYNNTHNTEQENEKSGRAKTNSDEYGRKLENKEKIQHNFDLSSWDDVDRISSTISGKMAKDSDRSRRVEKSKEEMAKLLQESKNHVQWDGEKFVPKPMQLSRINLAKFRDSQSFQDRNDRVRYTTAELSAPIKIMEHSELTVTDEWNNLKDEFKETQKELVKTRADLTKNLDGLSSKLKGIVPFFKII
;
A
#
# COMPACT_ATOMS: atom_id res chain seq x y z
N MET A 1 33.44 19.20 4.86
CA MET A 1 34.58 19.66 4.05
C MET A 1 34.81 18.62 2.97
N TRP A 2 34.36 18.87 1.74
CA TRP A 2 34.63 17.97 0.62
C TRP A 2 36.01 18.27 0.03
N ASN A 3 36.64 17.19 -0.43
CA ASN A 3 38.07 17.13 -0.74
C ASN A 3 38.34 17.79 -2.09
N ASP A 4 39.18 18.85 -2.13
CA ASP A 4 39.65 19.53 -3.35
C ASP A 4 40.07 18.54 -4.46
N LYS A 5 40.49 17.34 -4.06
CA LYS A 5 40.76 16.20 -4.94
C LYS A 5 39.59 15.83 -5.86
N VAL A 6 38.36 15.74 -5.35
CA VAL A 6 37.19 15.36 -6.17
C VAL A 6 36.85 16.48 -7.15
N GLN A 7 36.89 17.74 -6.69
CA GLN A 7 36.64 18.89 -7.54
C GLN A 7 37.67 18.99 -8.67
N ASN A 8 38.95 18.74 -8.38
CA ASN A 8 40.00 18.74 -9.39
C ASN A 8 39.85 17.62 -10.42
N GLU A 9 39.45 16.41 -10.00
CA GLU A 9 39.15 15.31 -10.93
C GLU A 9 37.95 15.63 -11.84
N VAL A 10 36.89 16.24 -11.29
CA VAL A 10 35.73 16.69 -12.08
C VAL A 10 36.12 17.77 -13.08
N VAL A 11 36.89 18.77 -12.65
CA VAL A 11 37.39 19.84 -13.53
C VAL A 11 38.22 19.27 -14.68
N LYS A 12 39.12 18.33 -14.38
CA LYS A 12 39.94 17.65 -15.38
C LYS A 12 39.07 16.93 -16.41
N HIS A 13 38.10 16.15 -15.94
CA HIS A 13 37.18 15.43 -16.81
C HIS A 13 36.35 16.37 -17.71
N LEU A 14 35.87 17.50 -17.16
CA LEU A 14 35.13 18.50 -17.93
C LEU A 14 36.03 19.19 -18.96
N ASN A 15 37.29 19.48 -18.64
CA ASN A 15 38.25 20.04 -19.61
C ASN A 15 38.46 19.10 -20.80
N ASP A 16 38.55 17.80 -20.54
CA ASP A 16 38.73 16.77 -21.58
C ASP A 16 37.51 16.69 -22.52
N ILE A 17 36.29 16.91 -22.00
CA ILE A 17 35.05 16.84 -22.79
C ILE A 17 34.79 18.13 -23.58
N VAL A 18 34.96 19.29 -22.96
CA VAL A 18 34.51 20.57 -23.53
C VAL A 18 35.63 21.25 -24.36
N GLY A 19 36.85 20.69 -24.33
CA GLY A 19 37.96 21.10 -25.18
C GLY A 19 38.55 22.48 -24.85
N HIS A 20 38.21 23.06 -23.71
CA HIS A 20 38.76 24.31 -23.20
C HIS A 20 38.86 24.29 -21.67
N GLU A 21 39.76 25.12 -21.14
CA GLU A 21 40.09 25.12 -19.71
C GLU A 21 38.98 25.76 -18.85
N ILE A 22 38.31 24.94 -18.07
CA ILE A 22 37.37 25.30 -17.01
C ILE A 22 38.16 25.48 -15.73
N LYS A 23 38.03 26.66 -15.11
CA LYS A 23 38.69 26.98 -13.84
C LYS A 23 37.99 26.27 -12.68
N SER A 24 38.77 25.74 -11.74
CA SER A 24 38.24 25.00 -10.58
C SER A 24 37.26 25.82 -9.73
N ASN A 25 37.47 27.13 -9.59
CA ASN A 25 36.56 28.03 -8.88
C ASN A 25 35.20 28.27 -9.58
N ARG A 26 35.01 27.74 -10.79
CA ARG A 26 33.73 27.74 -11.51
C ARG A 26 33.01 26.39 -11.42
N VAL A 27 33.59 25.42 -10.72
CA VAL A 27 33.02 24.09 -10.51
C VAL A 27 32.73 23.92 -9.03
N THR A 28 31.47 23.65 -8.70
CA THR A 28 31.05 23.33 -7.33
C THR A 28 30.67 21.87 -7.29
N VAL A 29 31.31 21.10 -6.42
CA VAL A 29 30.93 19.70 -6.15
C VAL A 29 29.94 19.70 -4.99
N ILE A 30 28.76 19.12 -5.22
CA ILE A 30 27.69 19.07 -4.23
C ILE A 30 27.54 17.63 -3.73
N PRO A 31 27.59 17.41 -2.41
CA PRO A 31 27.40 16.09 -1.82
C PRO A 31 25.99 15.56 -2.11
N LEU A 32 25.90 14.48 -2.87
CA LEU A 32 24.66 13.70 -2.95
C LEU A 32 24.64 12.75 -1.74
N GLU A 33 23.98 13.16 -0.66
CA GLU A 33 23.89 12.33 0.55
C GLU A 33 22.56 11.61 0.64
N LYS A 34 21.46 12.35 0.48
CA LYS A 34 20.11 11.79 0.43
C LYS A 34 19.42 12.24 -0.83
N VAL A 35 18.65 11.32 -1.41
CA VAL A 35 17.86 11.59 -2.60
C VAL A 35 16.43 11.09 -2.46
N ILE A 36 15.52 11.65 -3.22
CA ILE A 36 14.12 11.27 -3.27
C ILE A 36 13.56 11.52 -4.66
N LEU A 37 12.67 10.64 -5.11
CA LEU A 37 11.91 10.82 -6.34
C LEU A 37 10.71 11.71 -6.07
N ALA A 38 10.51 12.73 -6.89
CA ALA A 38 9.34 13.60 -6.82
C ALA A 38 8.74 13.82 -8.20
N SER A 39 7.43 14.09 -8.24
CA SER A 39 6.68 14.45 -9.44
C SER A 39 6.10 15.85 -9.26
N LYS A 40 6.19 16.68 -10.30
CA LYS A 40 5.47 17.95 -10.37
C LYS A 40 4.11 17.85 -11.04
N ILE A 41 3.80 16.73 -11.66
CA ILE A 41 2.52 16.54 -12.30
C ILE A 41 1.65 15.74 -11.33
N PRO A 42 0.47 16.26 -10.95
CA PRO A 42 -0.48 15.52 -10.14
C PRO A 42 -0.94 14.32 -10.93
N THR A 43 -0.89 13.15 -10.32
CA THR A 43 -1.42 11.92 -10.92
C THR A 43 -2.30 11.24 -9.89
N THR A 44 -3.48 10.80 -10.34
CA THR A 44 -4.44 10.06 -9.49
C THR A 44 -4.15 8.56 -9.49
N ASP A 45 -3.29 8.13 -10.41
CA ASP A 45 -2.97 6.73 -10.68
C ASP A 45 -1.79 6.25 -9.84
N TYR A 46 -0.79 7.12 -9.63
CA TYR A 46 0.40 6.81 -8.86
C TYR A 46 0.97 8.00 -8.07
N SER A 47 1.68 7.71 -6.99
CA SER A 47 2.46 8.70 -6.24
C SER A 47 3.90 8.21 -6.00
N PRO A 48 4.90 9.08 -6.16
CA PRO A 48 6.27 8.74 -5.80
C PRO A 48 6.39 8.59 -4.28
N SER A 49 7.14 7.59 -3.85
CA SER A 49 7.34 7.32 -2.44
C SER A 49 8.06 8.49 -1.76
N PRO A 50 7.54 8.99 -0.63
CA PRO A 50 8.09 10.13 0.11
C PRO A 50 9.33 9.76 0.95
N VAL A 51 10.05 8.69 0.60
CA VAL A 51 11.17 8.16 1.37
C VAL A 51 12.49 8.70 0.83
N TRP A 52 13.23 9.38 1.71
CA TRP A 52 14.60 9.79 1.44
C TRP A 52 15.53 8.58 1.52
N THR A 53 16.26 8.32 0.43
CA THR A 53 17.23 7.23 0.32
C THR A 53 18.63 7.79 0.48
N ASN A 54 19.45 7.20 1.36
CA ASN A 54 20.86 7.59 1.47
C ASN A 54 21.65 7.00 0.29
N TYR A 55 22.47 7.84 -0.35
CA TYR A 55 23.32 7.47 -1.49
C TYR A 55 24.68 6.89 -1.05
N ASP A 56 25.05 7.07 0.22
CA ASP A 56 26.35 6.72 0.80
C ASP A 56 26.70 5.21 0.76
N LYS A 57 25.73 4.32 0.52
CA LYS A 57 25.92 2.86 0.58
C LYS A 57 25.78 2.10 -0.74
N SER A 58 25.42 2.77 -1.84
CA SER A 58 25.13 2.07 -3.09
C SER A 58 25.38 2.96 -4.31
N LYS A 59 25.91 2.36 -5.39
CA LYS A 59 26.00 3.02 -6.70
C LYS A 59 24.64 3.11 -7.41
N THR A 60 23.66 2.35 -6.94
CA THR A 60 22.30 2.25 -7.48
C THR A 60 21.30 2.79 -6.48
N ILE A 61 20.34 3.57 -6.95
CA ILE A 61 19.28 4.15 -6.12
C ILE A 61 17.95 3.53 -6.53
N TRP A 62 17.25 2.98 -5.55
CA TRP A 62 15.92 2.43 -5.73
C TRP A 62 14.88 3.48 -5.36
N PHE A 63 13.83 3.57 -6.18
CA PHE A 63 12.66 4.39 -5.92
C PHE A 63 11.42 3.54 -6.04
N TYR A 64 10.40 3.94 -5.29
CA TYR A 64 9.12 3.26 -5.26
C TYR A 64 8.05 4.22 -5.74
N MET A 65 7.12 3.70 -6.53
CA MET A 65 5.88 4.38 -6.87
C MET A 65 4.74 3.53 -6.38
N SER A 66 3.82 4.15 -5.65
CA SER A 66 2.64 3.49 -5.12
C SER A 66 1.47 3.73 -6.08
N CYS A 67 0.72 2.67 -6.40
CA CYS A 67 -0.50 2.78 -7.21
C CYS A 67 -1.73 2.40 -6.40
N ASN A 68 -2.87 2.94 -6.83
CA ASN A 68 -4.16 2.62 -6.20
C ASN A 68 -4.69 1.23 -6.54
N ASP A 69 -4.30 0.68 -7.69
CA ASP A 69 -4.65 -0.65 -8.18
C ASP A 69 -3.42 -1.31 -8.81
N ARG A 70 -3.33 -2.63 -8.70
CA ARG A 70 -2.26 -3.42 -9.30
C ARG A 70 -2.22 -3.27 -10.83
N LYS A 71 -3.36 -3.26 -11.50
CA LYS A 71 -3.43 -3.06 -12.96
C LYS A 71 -2.82 -1.74 -13.38
N ILE A 72 -3.00 -0.70 -12.55
CA ILE A 72 -2.41 0.62 -12.78
C ILE A 72 -0.89 0.53 -12.64
N CYS A 73 -0.37 -0.20 -11.64
CA CYS A 73 1.07 -0.41 -11.49
C CYS A 73 1.69 -1.24 -12.63
N ASP A 74 0.99 -2.28 -13.10
CA ASP A 74 1.43 -3.07 -14.24
C ASP A 74 1.51 -2.21 -15.51
N GLU A 75 0.47 -1.41 -15.76
CA GLU A 75 0.42 -0.47 -16.89
C GLU A 75 1.50 0.61 -16.78
N LEU A 76 1.64 1.23 -15.60
CA LEU A 76 2.64 2.26 -15.33
C LEU A 76 4.05 1.75 -15.60
N ALA A 77 4.39 0.56 -15.13
CA ALA A 77 5.72 0.00 -15.39
C ALA A 77 5.94 -0.34 -16.86
N ASN A 78 4.91 -0.84 -17.55
CA ASN A 78 4.98 -1.06 -19.00
C ASN A 78 5.20 0.25 -19.75
N GLN A 79 4.52 1.32 -19.35
CA GLN A 79 4.66 2.67 -19.89
C GLN A 79 6.05 3.24 -19.63
N MET A 80 6.63 3.04 -18.44
CA MET A 80 7.98 3.48 -18.11
C MET A 80 9.05 2.79 -18.95
N ARG A 81 8.85 1.52 -19.31
CA ARG A 81 9.77 0.78 -20.19
C ARG A 81 9.62 1.22 -21.64
N SER A 82 8.39 1.27 -22.15
CA SER A 82 8.09 1.46 -23.57
C SER A 82 8.11 2.92 -24.02
N ASN A 83 7.81 3.87 -23.13
CA ASN A 83 7.81 5.29 -23.42
C ASN A 83 8.30 6.10 -22.21
N PRO A 84 9.60 6.01 -21.85
CA PRO A 84 10.16 6.66 -20.66
C PRO A 84 10.05 8.19 -20.68
N ASN A 85 10.07 8.82 -21.87
CA ASN A 85 10.04 10.29 -22.02
C ASN A 85 8.76 10.93 -21.47
N GLN A 86 7.65 10.18 -21.37
CA GLN A 86 6.42 10.72 -20.77
C GLN A 86 6.56 10.96 -19.25
N PHE A 87 7.66 10.52 -18.64
CA PHE A 87 7.98 10.69 -17.23
C PHE A 87 9.07 11.73 -16.97
N ASP A 88 9.37 12.60 -17.94
CA ASP A 88 10.34 13.69 -17.80
C ASP A 88 9.98 14.69 -16.67
N HIS A 89 8.71 14.67 -16.22
CA HIS A 89 8.26 15.43 -15.06
C HIS A 89 8.71 14.84 -13.71
N LEU A 90 9.20 13.60 -13.69
CA LEU A 90 9.83 13.01 -12.52
C LEU A 90 11.22 13.60 -12.34
N LYS A 91 11.49 14.08 -11.13
CA LYS A 91 12.75 14.71 -10.77
C LYS A 91 13.38 14.00 -9.58
N LEU A 92 14.70 13.94 -9.61
CA LEU A 92 15.49 13.54 -8.47
C LEU A 92 15.77 14.78 -7.64
N LEU A 93 15.25 14.81 -6.42
CA LEU A 93 15.55 15.83 -5.44
C LEU A 93 16.63 15.32 -4.50
N TYR A 94 17.57 16.19 -4.11
CA TYR A 94 18.65 15.82 -3.19
C TYR A 94 18.84 16.84 -2.08
N SER A 95 19.27 16.36 -0.90
CA SER A 95 19.50 17.18 0.29
C SER A 95 20.84 16.86 0.94
N LEU A 96 21.37 17.84 1.67
CA LEU A 96 22.51 17.70 2.57
C LEU A 96 22.01 17.33 3.97
N SER A 97 22.74 16.45 4.66
CA SER A 97 22.40 15.92 6.00
C SER A 97 22.21 16.97 7.10
N SER A 98 22.57 18.23 6.86
CA SER A 98 22.35 19.36 7.77
C SER A 98 20.89 19.83 7.86
N GLN A 99 19.98 19.31 7.05
CA GLN A 99 18.61 19.81 7.03
C GLN A 99 17.74 19.29 8.17
N THR A 100 17.37 20.22 9.04
CA THR A 100 16.30 20.04 10.02
C THR A 100 14.95 20.03 9.30
N SER A 101 14.10 19.03 9.56
CA SER A 101 12.72 19.08 9.10
C SER A 101 12.05 20.37 9.59
N GLN A 102 11.43 21.11 8.68
CA GLN A 102 10.70 22.31 8.99
C GLN A 102 9.21 22.01 9.07
N THR A 103 8.45 22.85 9.78
CA THR A 103 6.99 22.75 9.84
C THR A 103 6.41 24.02 9.27
N LYS A 104 5.69 23.90 8.15
CA LYS A 104 4.97 25.00 7.50
C LYS A 104 3.51 24.88 7.88
N GLN A 105 2.92 26.01 8.25
CA GLN A 105 1.47 26.09 8.32
C GLN A 105 0.97 26.31 6.90
N THR A 106 0.15 25.39 6.41
CA THR A 106 -0.51 25.51 5.11
C THR A 106 -2.00 25.75 5.30
N THR A 107 -2.58 26.45 4.34
CA THR A 107 -4.01 26.67 4.26
C THR A 107 -4.57 25.79 3.16
N ILE A 108 -5.45 24.86 3.53
CA ILE A 108 -6.20 24.08 2.54
C ILE A 108 -7.25 25.00 1.93
N ARG A 109 -7.05 25.37 0.66
CA ARG A 109 -7.96 26.26 -0.08
C ARG A 109 -9.06 25.46 -0.76
N ILE A 110 -10.23 26.07 -0.90
CA ILE A 110 -11.36 25.49 -1.64
C ILE A 110 -10.99 25.19 -3.11
N ASP A 111 -10.20 26.06 -3.74
CA ASP A 111 -9.78 25.90 -5.13
C ASP A 111 -9.01 24.59 -5.35
N SER A 112 -8.13 24.23 -4.39
CA SER A 112 -7.38 22.97 -4.38
C SER A 112 -8.28 21.74 -4.25
N LEU A 113 -9.44 21.89 -3.59
CA LEU A 113 -10.42 20.83 -3.46
C LEU A 113 -11.24 20.62 -4.72
N THR A 114 -11.66 21.72 -5.36
CA THR A 114 -12.55 21.70 -6.51
C THR A 114 -11.84 21.48 -7.84
N SER A 115 -10.50 21.63 -7.87
CA SER A 115 -9.68 21.41 -9.07
C SER A 115 -9.61 19.96 -9.54
N GLY A 116 -9.98 19.00 -8.68
CA GLY A 116 -10.01 17.58 -9.03
C GLY A 116 -11.10 17.22 -10.05
N GLN A 117 -10.77 16.33 -10.97
CA GLN A 117 -11.69 15.75 -11.94
C GLN A 117 -12.85 15.03 -11.24
N MET A 118 -12.59 14.29 -10.17
CA MET A 118 -13.66 13.61 -9.43
C MET A 118 -14.64 14.62 -8.83
N VAL A 119 -14.15 15.62 -8.09
CA VAL A 119 -15.01 16.63 -7.44
C VAL A 119 -15.79 17.45 -8.47
N SER A 120 -15.15 17.89 -9.55
CA SER A 120 -15.84 18.61 -10.64
C SER A 120 -16.93 17.75 -11.29
N THR A 121 -16.67 16.46 -11.55
CA THR A 121 -17.67 15.51 -12.06
C THR A 121 -18.85 15.37 -11.11
N LEU A 122 -18.60 15.27 -9.80
CA LEU A 122 -19.66 15.16 -8.79
C LEU A 122 -20.51 16.43 -8.72
N LEU A 123 -19.87 17.60 -8.76
CA LEU A 123 -20.57 18.89 -8.76
C LEU A 123 -21.46 19.07 -9.99
N GLN A 124 -20.97 18.65 -11.16
CA GLN A 124 -21.71 18.72 -12.42
C GLN A 124 -22.87 17.71 -12.46
N LYS A 125 -22.61 16.44 -12.12
CA LYS A 125 -23.63 15.37 -12.18
C LYS A 125 -24.74 15.56 -11.15
N PHE A 126 -24.44 16.20 -10.02
CA PHE A 126 -25.37 16.36 -8.90
C PHE A 126 -25.65 17.82 -8.55
N GLU A 127 -25.79 18.70 -9.54
CA GLU A 127 -25.96 20.16 -9.41
C GLU A 127 -26.98 20.58 -8.32
N ASN A 128 -28.08 19.85 -8.17
CA ASN A 128 -29.16 20.18 -7.24
C ASN A 128 -29.14 19.36 -5.93
N LYS A 129 -28.07 18.60 -5.65
CA LYS A 129 -27.95 17.79 -4.43
C LYS A 129 -26.86 18.31 -3.52
N ASN A 130 -27.17 18.41 -2.24
CA ASN A 130 -26.21 18.80 -1.20
C ASN A 130 -25.49 17.59 -0.60
N GLU A 131 -26.06 16.39 -0.74
CA GLU A 131 -25.47 15.15 -0.26
C GLU A 131 -25.50 14.10 -1.36
N ILE A 132 -24.37 13.39 -1.49
CA ILE A 132 -24.22 12.25 -2.39
C ILE A 132 -23.54 11.10 -1.66
N PHE A 133 -23.53 9.94 -2.30
CA PHE A 133 -22.91 8.74 -1.77
C PHE A 133 -21.85 8.23 -2.74
N LEU A 134 -20.65 7.96 -2.22
CA LEU A 134 -19.56 7.35 -2.96
C LEU A 134 -19.33 5.92 -2.49
N THR A 135 -18.90 5.05 -3.39
CA THR A 135 -18.32 3.76 -2.98
C THR A 135 -17.00 3.98 -2.25
N ALA A 136 -16.51 2.98 -1.52
CA ALA A 136 -15.22 3.08 -0.83
C ALA A 136 -14.05 3.38 -1.79
N ASN A 137 -14.09 2.84 -3.01
CA ASN A 137 -13.07 3.08 -4.03
C ASN A 137 -13.15 4.51 -4.57
N ASP A 138 -14.37 5.00 -4.83
CA ASP A 138 -14.59 6.36 -5.32
C ASP A 138 -14.25 7.41 -4.25
N GLU A 139 -14.57 7.15 -2.97
CA GLU A 139 -14.12 7.97 -1.84
C GLU A 139 -12.60 8.05 -1.80
N LYS A 140 -11.92 6.90 -1.85
CA LYS A 140 -10.45 6.84 -1.82
C LYS A 140 -9.86 7.62 -2.99
N LYS A 141 -10.36 7.41 -4.21
CA LYS A 141 -9.92 8.12 -5.41
C LYS A 141 -10.08 9.63 -5.26
N MET A 142 -11.25 10.08 -4.83
CA MET A 142 -11.52 11.50 -4.58
C MET A 142 -10.54 12.09 -3.56
N LEU A 143 -10.36 11.42 -2.41
CA LEU A 143 -9.48 11.91 -1.35
C LEU A 143 -8.01 11.95 -1.78
N THR A 144 -7.53 10.95 -2.52
CA THR A 144 -6.15 10.92 -3.03
C THR A 144 -5.90 12.02 -4.06
N GLU A 145 -6.83 12.22 -5.00
CA GLU A 145 -6.75 13.31 -5.98
C GLU A 145 -6.69 14.67 -5.29
N THR A 146 -7.62 14.92 -4.36
CA THR A 146 -7.67 16.18 -3.62
C THR A 146 -6.43 16.40 -2.75
N ALA A 147 -5.93 15.37 -2.06
CA ALA A 147 -4.71 15.47 -1.27
C ALA A 147 -3.48 15.82 -2.13
N THR A 148 -3.44 15.27 -3.35
CA THR A 148 -2.38 15.56 -4.32
C THR A 148 -2.44 17.02 -4.78
N ASN A 149 -3.63 17.53 -5.10
CA ASN A 149 -3.80 18.93 -5.51
C ASN A 149 -3.39 19.91 -4.40
N ILE A 150 -3.79 19.65 -3.15
CA ILE A 150 -3.37 20.46 -2.00
C ILE A 150 -1.84 20.47 -1.85
N ARG A 151 -1.20 19.32 -2.03
CA ARG A 151 0.26 19.21 -1.94
C ARG A 151 0.91 20.09 -3.01
N MET A 152 0.42 20.03 -4.24
CA MET A 152 0.95 20.84 -5.34
C MET A 152 0.78 22.35 -5.12
N ASP A 153 -0.34 22.76 -4.55
CA ASP A 153 -0.61 24.18 -4.27
C ASP A 153 0.17 24.72 -3.05
N THR A 154 0.55 23.83 -2.14
CA THR A 154 1.19 24.20 -0.85
C THR A 154 2.72 24.23 -0.92
N PHE A 155 3.30 23.24 -1.61
CA PHE A 155 4.72 22.93 -1.53
C PHE A 155 5.42 23.37 -2.80
N ASP A 156 6.54 24.06 -2.64
CA ASP A 156 7.41 24.35 -3.76
C ASP A 156 8.05 23.07 -4.30
N ASP A 157 8.56 23.11 -5.52
CA ASP A 157 9.18 21.98 -6.21
C ASP A 157 10.33 21.30 -5.45
N TYR A 158 10.96 22.05 -4.57
CA TYR A 158 12.07 21.59 -3.74
C TYR A 158 11.59 21.16 -2.34
N GLU A 159 10.34 21.41 -1.96
CA GLU A 159 9.78 20.98 -0.67
C GLU A 159 9.16 19.58 -0.80
N VAL A 160 9.64 18.65 0.04
CA VAL A 160 9.15 17.27 0.07
C VAL A 160 8.46 16.98 1.40
N GLY A 161 7.20 16.58 1.33
CA GLY A 161 6.41 16.18 2.49
C GLY A 161 7.04 14.99 3.21
N SER A 162 6.79 14.89 4.52
CA SER A 162 7.14 13.71 5.29
C SER A 162 6.38 12.47 4.78
N PRO A 163 6.84 11.23 5.10
CA PRO A 163 6.17 10.02 4.65
C PRO A 163 4.67 9.93 4.99
N ASN A 164 4.26 10.58 6.06
CA ASN A 164 2.87 10.55 6.54
C ASN A 164 2.06 11.76 6.08
N THR A 165 2.65 12.70 5.33
CA THR A 165 1.99 13.95 4.96
C THR A 165 0.74 13.70 4.12
N GLU A 166 0.79 12.78 3.16
CA GLU A 166 -0.36 12.45 2.32
C GLU A 166 -1.51 11.82 3.13
N SER A 167 -1.18 10.89 4.03
CA SER A 167 -2.16 10.29 4.94
C SER A 167 -2.76 11.32 5.90
N GLN A 168 -1.97 12.24 6.43
CA GLN A 168 -2.45 13.33 7.29
C GLN A 168 -3.43 14.24 6.55
N ILE A 169 -3.09 14.66 5.32
CA ILE A 169 -4.00 15.45 4.49
C ILE A 169 -5.26 14.65 4.19
N SER A 170 -5.14 13.38 3.84
CA SER A 170 -6.28 12.50 3.56
C SER A 170 -7.22 12.35 4.78
N ASP A 171 -6.67 12.19 5.99
CA ASP A 171 -7.44 12.09 7.23
C ASP A 171 -8.16 13.40 7.57
N ILE A 172 -7.50 14.53 7.38
CA ILE A 172 -8.10 15.86 7.51
C ILE A 172 -9.26 16.01 6.53
N LEU A 173 -9.03 15.73 5.24
CA LEU A 173 -10.03 15.78 4.19
C LEU A 173 -11.21 14.86 4.49
N LYS A 174 -10.95 13.66 4.98
CA LYS A 174 -11.98 12.70 5.36
C LYS A 174 -12.88 13.26 6.46
N GLY A 175 -12.30 13.82 7.53
CA GLY A 175 -13.06 14.47 8.60
C GLY A 175 -13.85 15.70 8.14
N MET A 176 -13.39 16.36 7.07
CA MET A 176 -14.06 17.54 6.50
C MET A 176 -15.19 17.18 5.53
N LEU A 177 -14.97 16.20 4.65
CA LEU A 177 -15.80 15.94 3.47
C LEU A 177 -16.77 14.77 3.67
N VAL A 178 -16.36 13.75 4.43
CA VAL A 178 -17.18 12.57 4.71
C VAL A 178 -18.00 12.82 5.98
N THR A 179 -19.32 12.94 5.85
CA THR A 179 -20.19 13.23 6.99
C THR A 179 -20.58 11.98 7.77
N SER A 180 -20.79 10.85 7.07
CA SER A 180 -21.21 9.59 7.67
C SER A 180 -21.01 8.43 6.69
N LYS A 181 -21.16 7.20 7.19
CA LYS A 181 -21.29 6.01 6.36
C LYS A 181 -22.74 5.54 6.34
N ALA A 182 -23.20 5.08 5.18
CA ALA A 182 -24.50 4.45 5.00
C ALA A 182 -24.31 3.05 4.41
N THR A 183 -25.25 2.15 4.64
CA THR A 183 -25.28 0.84 3.96
C THR A 183 -26.53 0.76 3.12
N ILE A 184 -26.37 0.46 1.83
CA ILE A 184 -27.48 0.21 0.92
C ILE A 184 -27.63 -1.30 0.74
N THR A 185 -28.85 -1.80 0.85
CA THR A 185 -29.13 -3.25 0.82
C THR A 185 -30.27 -3.62 -0.10
N LYS A 186 -31.16 -2.68 -0.43
CA LYS A 186 -32.39 -2.96 -1.19
C LYS A 186 -32.36 -2.28 -2.55
N GLN A 187 -32.90 -2.97 -3.54
CA GLN A 187 -33.07 -2.43 -4.89
C GLN A 187 -33.96 -1.18 -4.93
N SER A 188 -34.99 -1.12 -4.09
CA SER A 188 -35.96 -0.02 -4.07
C SER A 188 -35.54 1.18 -3.20
N ASP A 189 -34.31 1.19 -2.68
CA ASP A 189 -33.85 2.30 -1.85
C ASP A 189 -33.77 3.57 -2.68
N LYS A 190 -34.48 4.62 -2.25
CA LYS A 190 -34.41 5.96 -2.86
C LYS A 190 -32.99 6.55 -2.86
N MET A 191 -32.11 5.99 -2.03
CA MET A 191 -30.70 6.37 -1.94
C MET A 191 -29.94 6.14 -3.26
N TRP A 192 -30.34 5.19 -4.10
CA TRP A 192 -29.67 4.88 -5.38
C TRP A 192 -29.52 6.09 -6.31
N ASP A 193 -30.46 7.03 -6.27
CA ASP A 193 -30.42 8.22 -7.11
C ASP A 193 -29.34 9.22 -6.68
N SER A 194 -28.84 9.10 -5.45
CA SER A 194 -27.76 9.94 -4.90
C SER A 194 -26.41 9.21 -4.84
N VAL A 195 -26.33 7.97 -5.31
CA VAL A 195 -25.06 7.23 -5.41
C VAL A 195 -24.35 7.61 -6.70
N PHE A 196 -23.09 7.98 -6.60
CA PHE A 196 -22.25 8.17 -7.77
C PHE A 196 -21.97 6.83 -8.45
N TRP A 197 -22.15 6.82 -9.77
CA TRP A 197 -21.78 5.71 -10.64
C TRP A 197 -21.29 6.28 -11.97
N ASN A 198 -20.20 5.72 -12.50
CA ASN A 198 -19.63 6.14 -13.77
C ASN A 198 -20.56 5.79 -14.94
N ASP A 199 -21.11 4.58 -14.94
CA ASP A 199 -22.08 4.14 -15.93
C ASP A 199 -23.40 3.77 -15.27
N ASP A 200 -24.41 4.54 -15.62
CA ASP A 200 -25.76 4.44 -15.10
C ASP A 200 -26.44 3.10 -15.45
N ASN A 201 -26.01 2.40 -16.49
CA ASN A 201 -26.59 1.11 -16.91
C ASN A 201 -26.10 -0.08 -16.07
N TYR A 202 -24.99 0.09 -15.36
CA TYR A 202 -24.39 -0.94 -14.52
C TYR A 202 -24.56 -0.65 -13.03
N ARG A 203 -25.44 0.30 -12.69
CA ARG A 203 -25.84 0.57 -11.31
C ARG A 203 -26.55 -0.66 -10.72
N PRO A 204 -26.22 -1.10 -9.49
CA PRO A 204 -26.69 -2.40 -8.97
C PRO A 204 -28.21 -2.60 -8.97
N ASP A 205 -29.00 -1.55 -8.71
CA ASP A 205 -30.47 -1.59 -8.74
C ASP A 205 -31.05 -1.78 -10.16
N LYS A 206 -30.45 -1.14 -11.16
CA LYS A 206 -30.85 -1.29 -12.57
C LYS A 206 -30.36 -2.62 -13.14
N THR A 207 -29.15 -3.05 -12.77
CA THR A 207 -28.59 -4.33 -13.17
C THR A 207 -29.42 -5.48 -12.61
N THR A 208 -29.76 -5.46 -11.31
CA THR A 208 -30.65 -6.47 -10.69
C THR A 208 -32.02 -6.49 -11.34
N LYS A 209 -32.60 -5.32 -11.66
CA LYS A 209 -33.86 -5.23 -12.41
C LYS A 209 -33.76 -5.95 -13.75
N THR A 210 -32.71 -5.63 -14.51
CA THR A 210 -32.47 -6.21 -15.83
C THR A 210 -32.27 -7.72 -15.75
N LEU A 211 -31.46 -8.21 -14.80
CA LEU A 211 -31.23 -9.64 -14.62
C LEU A 211 -32.50 -10.39 -14.19
N ASN A 212 -33.34 -9.79 -13.35
CA ASN A 212 -34.64 -10.35 -12.97
C ASN A 212 -35.63 -10.38 -14.14
N GLU A 213 -35.63 -9.36 -15.01
CA GLU A 213 -36.42 -9.37 -16.23
C GLU A 213 -35.95 -10.46 -17.21
N ILE A 214 -34.64 -10.70 -17.28
CA ILE A 214 -34.06 -11.76 -18.12
C ILE A 214 -34.42 -13.13 -17.55
N ILE A 215 -34.18 -13.37 -16.26
CA ILE A 215 -34.39 -14.71 -15.67
C ILE A 215 -35.83 -15.16 -15.76
N ASN A 216 -36.79 -14.26 -15.60
CA ASN A 216 -38.22 -14.57 -15.71
C ASN A 216 -38.65 -15.03 -17.11
N LYS A 217 -37.86 -14.74 -18.15
CA LYS A 217 -38.10 -15.18 -19.54
C LYS A 217 -37.35 -16.44 -19.93
N MET A 218 -36.49 -16.95 -19.05
CA MET A 218 -35.70 -18.14 -19.33
C MET A 218 -36.41 -19.42 -18.87
N ASP A 219 -36.07 -20.56 -19.47
CA ASP A 219 -36.47 -21.86 -18.96
C ASP A 219 -35.73 -22.18 -17.64
N LYS A 220 -36.31 -23.08 -16.86
CA LYS A 220 -35.80 -23.47 -15.53
C LYS A 220 -34.35 -23.95 -15.53
N GLU A 221 -33.88 -24.61 -16.60
CA GLU A 221 -32.50 -25.09 -16.67
C GLU A 221 -31.52 -23.91 -16.83
N THR A 222 -31.83 -22.96 -17.71
CA THR A 222 -31.01 -21.77 -17.91
C THR A 222 -31.06 -20.84 -16.70
N GLN A 223 -32.23 -20.69 -16.06
CA GLN A 223 -32.37 -19.95 -14.80
C GLN A 223 -31.44 -20.52 -13.72
N LYS A 224 -31.46 -21.84 -13.54
CA LYS A 224 -30.62 -22.53 -12.57
C LYS A 224 -29.13 -22.35 -12.86
N LYS A 225 -28.70 -22.48 -14.12
CA LYS A 225 -27.30 -22.25 -14.51
C LYS A 225 -26.84 -20.84 -14.18
N LEU A 226 -27.66 -19.83 -14.48
CA LEU A 226 -27.34 -18.45 -14.17
C LEU A 226 -27.26 -18.20 -12.66
N ALA A 227 -28.22 -18.70 -11.87
CA ALA A 227 -28.18 -18.60 -10.42
C ALA A 227 -26.95 -19.29 -9.81
N ASP A 228 -26.64 -20.51 -10.28
CA ASP A 228 -25.48 -21.29 -9.82
C ASP A 228 -24.16 -20.56 -10.08
N MET A 229 -24.03 -19.82 -11.20
CA MET A 229 -22.84 -19.01 -11.47
C MET A 229 -22.62 -17.90 -10.43
N PHE A 230 -23.67 -17.16 -10.09
CA PHE A 230 -23.57 -16.06 -9.11
C PHE A 230 -23.30 -16.61 -7.70
N GLN A 231 -23.95 -17.71 -7.31
CA GLN A 231 -23.71 -18.35 -6.02
C GLN A 231 -22.29 -18.90 -5.89
N LYS A 232 -21.73 -19.51 -6.95
CA LYS A 232 -20.34 -19.99 -6.95
C LYS A 232 -19.36 -18.83 -6.81
N ALA A 233 -19.59 -17.73 -7.53
CA ALA A 233 -18.77 -16.54 -7.45
C ALA A 233 -18.80 -15.87 -6.07
N GLU A 234 -19.96 -15.86 -5.41
CA GLU A 234 -20.12 -15.32 -4.06
C GLU A 234 -19.34 -16.15 -3.03
N LYS A 235 -19.45 -17.48 -3.08
CA LYS A 235 -18.66 -18.37 -2.22
C LYS A 235 -17.16 -18.16 -2.39
N GLN A 236 -16.69 -17.97 -3.62
CA GLN A 236 -15.28 -17.64 -3.89
C GLN A 236 -14.88 -16.30 -3.28
N SER A 237 -15.74 -15.28 -3.38
CA SER A 237 -15.50 -13.96 -2.81
C SER A 237 -15.42 -14.00 -1.28
N GLU A 238 -16.35 -14.69 -0.61
CA GLU A 238 -16.38 -14.83 0.85
C GLU A 238 -15.13 -15.55 1.39
N ILE A 239 -14.66 -16.59 0.69
CA ILE A 239 -13.45 -17.31 1.06
C ILE A 239 -12.24 -16.37 0.95
N THR A 240 -12.14 -15.62 -0.14
CA THR A 240 -11.05 -14.66 -0.38
C THR A 240 -11.05 -13.53 0.67
N GLU A 241 -12.23 -13.03 1.04
CA GLU A 241 -12.37 -11.97 2.05
C GLU A 241 -12.02 -12.46 3.47
N LYS A 242 -12.44 -13.67 3.84
CA LYS A 242 -12.05 -14.29 5.13
C LYS A 242 -10.54 -14.50 5.23
N LEU A 243 -9.89 -14.88 4.13
CA LEU A 243 -8.45 -15.05 4.08
C LEU A 243 -7.71 -13.71 4.22
N THR A 244 -8.19 -12.66 3.56
CA THR A 244 -7.56 -11.33 3.60
C THR A 244 -7.80 -10.57 4.92
N SER A 245 -8.98 -10.71 5.53
CA SER A 245 -9.30 -10.09 6.82
C SER A 245 -8.54 -10.72 7.99
N SER A 246 -8.37 -12.04 8.00
CA SER A 246 -7.53 -12.74 9.00
C SER A 246 -6.07 -12.29 8.93
N ASN A 247 -5.56 -11.97 7.73
CA ASN A 247 -4.17 -11.53 7.56
C ASN A 247 -3.96 -10.08 8.04
N LYS A 248 -4.90 -9.16 7.78
CA LYS A 248 -4.81 -7.76 8.25
C LYS A 248 -4.76 -7.64 9.78
N GLU A 249 -5.44 -8.52 10.51
CA GLU A 249 -5.41 -8.50 11.97
C GLU A 249 -4.08 -9.04 12.54
N GLU A 250 -3.47 -10.03 11.88
CA GLU A 250 -2.12 -10.51 12.24
C GLU A 250 -1.05 -9.46 11.92
N GLU A 251 -1.18 -8.75 10.80
CA GLU A 251 -0.26 -7.69 10.37
C GLU A 251 -0.29 -6.48 11.31
N ARG A 252 -1.48 -6.03 11.73
CA ARG A 252 -1.63 -5.00 12.77
C ARG A 252 -0.98 -5.38 14.10
N LYS A 253 -1.07 -6.66 14.49
CA LYS A 253 -0.42 -7.16 15.71
C LYS A 253 1.12 -7.16 15.54
N GLY A 254 1.61 -7.43 14.34
CA GLY A 254 3.03 -7.36 13.99
C GLY A 254 3.60 -5.94 14.03
N GLU A 255 2.94 -4.98 13.37
CA GLU A 255 3.35 -3.58 13.34
C GLU A 255 3.38 -2.95 14.74
N GLU A 256 2.37 -3.23 15.57
CA GLU A 256 2.32 -2.77 16.96
C GLU A 256 3.47 -3.37 17.79
N GLN A 257 3.86 -4.61 17.52
CA GLN A 257 4.99 -5.27 18.19
C GLN A 257 6.35 -4.68 17.75
N VAL A 258 6.50 -4.32 16.47
CA VAL A 258 7.68 -3.61 15.95
C VAL A 258 7.77 -2.20 16.52
N ARG A 259 6.64 -1.48 16.60
CA ARG A 259 6.56 -0.15 17.21
C ARG A 259 7.01 -0.16 18.68
N ARG A 260 6.55 -1.15 19.46
CA ARG A 260 7.00 -1.35 20.86
C ARG A 260 8.49 -1.66 20.96
N LYS A 261 9.03 -2.47 20.05
CA LYS A 261 10.48 -2.75 20.00
C LYS A 261 11.30 -1.50 19.70
N ASN A 262 10.87 -0.68 18.74
CA ASN A 262 11.59 0.55 18.39
C ASN A 262 11.56 1.58 19.53
N GLN A 263 10.41 1.75 20.19
CA GLN A 263 10.33 2.58 21.40
C GLN A 263 11.26 2.11 22.53
N SER A 264 11.44 0.80 22.70
CA SER A 264 12.40 0.27 23.69
C SER A 264 13.87 0.51 23.31
N LYS A 265 14.19 0.53 22.01
CA LYS A 265 15.54 0.81 21.52
C LYS A 265 15.90 2.29 21.70
N ASP A 266 14.97 3.19 21.40
CA ASP A 266 15.15 4.62 21.58
C ASP A 266 15.33 5.00 23.06
N ALA A 267 14.60 4.32 23.95
CA ALA A 267 14.76 4.47 25.40
C ALA A 267 16.17 4.04 25.86
N ASN A 268 16.64 2.87 25.40
CA ASN A 268 17.99 2.37 25.72
C ASN A 268 19.11 3.25 25.14
N GLU A 269 18.93 3.80 23.94
CA GLU A 269 19.94 4.68 23.34
C GLU A 269 20.03 6.02 24.07
N ASN A 270 18.90 6.57 24.52
CA ASN A 270 18.87 7.77 25.36
C ASN A 270 19.50 7.52 26.74
N GLU A 271 19.30 6.36 27.34
CA GLU A 271 19.94 5.99 28.60
C GLU A 271 21.46 5.84 28.43
N ARG A 272 21.92 5.23 27.33
CA ARG A 272 23.34 5.10 26.99
C ARG A 272 24.01 6.46 26.72
N LYS A 273 23.31 7.39 26.05
CA LYS A 273 23.78 8.78 25.86
C LYS A 273 23.85 9.53 27.20
N ARG A 274 22.93 9.27 28.12
CA ARG A 274 22.94 9.84 29.47
C ARG A 274 24.12 9.33 30.30
N SER A 275 24.42 8.03 30.23
CA SER A 275 25.61 7.45 30.88
C SER A 275 26.91 8.03 30.32
N GLN A 276 27.02 8.17 28.99
CA GLN A 276 28.21 8.78 28.35
C GLN A 276 28.39 10.28 28.67
N ALA A 277 27.31 11.01 28.90
CA ALA A 277 27.37 12.41 29.35
C ALA A 277 27.82 12.55 30.81
N THR A 278 27.73 11.48 31.61
CA THR A 278 28.14 11.50 33.02
C THR A 278 29.65 11.23 33.18
N ASP A 279 30.29 10.60 32.19
CA ASP A 279 31.73 10.30 32.18
C ASP A 279 32.59 11.42 31.54
N GLN A 280 31.97 12.45 30.95
CA GLN A 280 32.64 13.68 30.51
C GLN A 280 32.42 14.85 31.48
N VAL A 281 32.81 14.66 32.73
CA VAL A 281 33.08 15.80 33.63
C VAL A 281 34.59 16.01 33.66
N ASN A 282 35.05 17.03 32.92
CA ASN A 282 36.42 17.51 33.00
C ASN A 282 36.75 17.96 34.43
N PRO A 283 37.87 17.51 35.03
CA PRO A 283 38.28 17.95 36.36
C PRO A 283 38.96 19.32 36.25
N ALA A 284 38.18 20.39 36.42
CA ALA A 284 38.73 21.74 36.58
C ALA A 284 38.60 22.18 38.05
N ALA A 285 39.73 22.11 38.75
CA ALA A 285 40.14 22.93 39.89
C ALA A 285 39.11 23.16 41.03
N ILE A 286 39.13 22.25 42.01
CA ILE A 286 38.90 22.64 43.41
C ILE A 286 40.25 22.56 44.12
N LYS A 287 40.84 23.74 44.36
CA LYS A 287 42.02 23.91 45.19
C LYS A 287 41.52 24.00 46.64
N LEU A 288 41.68 22.93 47.40
CA LEU A 288 41.44 22.93 48.84
C LEU A 288 42.74 22.45 49.49
N ASP A 289 43.42 23.40 50.14
CA ASP A 289 44.45 23.10 51.12
C ASP A 289 43.87 22.19 52.18
N LEU A 290 44.58 21.11 52.50
CA LEU A 290 44.73 20.61 53.87
C LEU A 290 45.79 19.49 53.89
N SER A 291 46.83 19.77 54.66
CA SER A 291 47.83 18.86 55.20
C SER A 291 47.21 17.64 55.89
N GLY A 292 47.79 16.46 55.73
CA GLY A 292 47.55 15.35 56.65
C GLY A 292 47.78 13.99 56.02
N GLY A 293 48.85 13.31 56.44
CA GLY A 293 49.23 12.00 55.93
C GLY A 293 48.25 10.88 56.29
N GLY A 294 48.24 9.87 55.43
CA GLY A 294 47.55 8.61 55.68
C GLY A 294 47.86 7.61 54.57
N LYS A 295 48.79 6.69 54.83
CA LYS A 295 49.03 5.52 53.98
C LYS A 295 47.91 4.51 54.21
N PHE A 296 47.17 4.16 53.16
CA PHE A 296 46.45 2.89 53.07
C PHE A 296 46.68 2.31 51.68
N ALA A 297 47.22 1.10 51.67
CA ALA A 297 47.33 0.22 50.52
C ALA A 297 46.00 -0.51 50.33
N VAL A 298 45.54 -0.66 49.08
CA VAL A 298 44.64 -1.76 48.70
C VAL A 298 44.99 -2.18 47.27
N ASP A 299 45.46 -3.42 47.16
CA ASP A 299 45.60 -4.20 45.94
C ASP A 299 44.26 -4.30 45.18
N TYR A 300 44.31 -4.23 43.86
CA TYR A 300 43.31 -4.88 43.01
C TYR A 300 43.98 -5.60 41.85
N ASN A 301 44.14 -6.90 42.05
CA ASN A 301 44.09 -7.89 40.96
C ASN A 301 42.69 -7.84 40.32
N ASN A 302 42.62 -7.93 39.00
CA ASN A 302 41.58 -8.73 38.33
C ASN A 302 41.99 -9.04 36.89
N THR A 303 42.52 -10.25 36.74
CA THR A 303 42.49 -11.06 35.51
C THR A 303 41.14 -11.80 35.46
N HIS A 304 40.69 -12.15 34.25
CA HIS A 304 39.49 -12.91 33.86
C HIS A 304 38.18 -12.13 33.62
N ASN A 305 37.86 -11.93 32.34
CA ASN A 305 36.71 -12.59 31.71
C ASN A 305 36.68 -12.32 30.19
N THR A 306 37.29 -13.20 29.42
CA THR A 306 36.98 -13.43 28.00
C THR A 306 36.43 -14.83 27.90
N GLU A 307 35.12 -14.99 28.12
CA GLU A 307 34.34 -16.16 27.72
C GLU A 307 32.85 -15.90 28.03
N GLN A 308 32.19 -15.00 27.29
CA GLN A 308 30.72 -14.98 27.27
C GLN A 308 30.09 -14.33 26.02
N GLU A 309 30.66 -14.55 24.84
CA GLU A 309 30.01 -14.14 23.56
C GLU A 309 29.53 -15.30 22.68
N ASN A 310 29.58 -16.56 23.15
CA ASN A 310 29.13 -17.70 22.34
C ASN A 310 27.74 -18.28 22.69
N GLU A 311 27.00 -17.74 23.66
CA GLU A 311 25.67 -18.30 24.02
C GLU A 311 24.44 -17.53 23.49
N LYS A 312 24.60 -16.33 22.90
CA LYS A 312 23.45 -15.60 22.31
C LYS A 312 23.11 -15.98 20.86
N SER A 313 23.98 -16.71 20.18
CA SER A 313 23.75 -17.25 18.83
C SER A 313 22.77 -18.45 18.83
N GLY A 314 22.63 -19.16 19.96
CA GLY A 314 21.79 -20.36 20.07
C GLY A 314 20.28 -20.14 20.17
N ARG A 315 19.83 -18.96 20.64
CA ARG A 315 18.38 -18.66 20.82
C ARG A 315 17.71 -17.96 19.64
N ALA A 316 18.47 -17.48 18.66
CA ALA A 316 17.90 -16.88 17.44
C ALA A 316 17.47 -17.94 16.41
N LYS A 317 18.07 -19.14 16.45
CA LYS A 317 17.69 -20.25 15.56
C LYS A 317 16.36 -20.90 15.94
N THR A 318 16.03 -20.95 17.23
CA THR A 318 14.85 -21.70 17.71
C THR A 318 13.50 -21.03 17.39
N ASN A 319 13.45 -19.71 17.18
CA ASN A 319 12.22 -18.99 16.80
C ASN A 319 11.98 -18.93 15.28
N SER A 320 13.03 -19.13 14.46
CA SER A 320 12.93 -19.23 13.00
C SER A 320 12.19 -20.50 12.58
N ASP A 321 12.47 -21.60 13.29
CA ASP A 321 11.99 -22.94 12.95
C ASP A 321 10.51 -23.18 13.33
N GLU A 322 9.94 -22.31 14.15
CA GLU A 322 8.52 -22.33 14.54
C GLU A 322 7.67 -21.46 13.60
N TYR A 323 8.24 -20.38 13.05
CA TYR A 323 7.57 -19.49 12.08
C TYR A 323 7.44 -20.14 10.70
N GLY A 324 8.48 -20.84 10.25
CA GLY A 324 8.40 -21.68 9.07
C GLY A 324 7.29 -22.74 9.21
N ARG A 325 7.07 -23.25 10.44
CA ARG A 325 6.19 -24.40 10.66
C ARG A 325 4.70 -24.16 10.42
N LYS A 326 4.29 -22.89 10.43
CA LYS A 326 2.91 -22.44 10.15
C LYS A 326 2.67 -22.06 8.68
N LEU A 327 3.72 -21.69 7.94
CA LEU A 327 3.62 -21.24 6.54
C LEU A 327 3.15 -22.37 5.63
N GLU A 328 3.76 -23.54 5.77
CA GLU A 328 3.59 -24.74 4.93
C GLU A 328 2.20 -25.36 4.90
N ASN A 329 1.38 -25.11 5.92
CA ASN A 329 0.01 -25.62 5.96
C ASN A 329 -0.99 -24.74 5.19
N LYS A 330 -0.65 -23.50 4.79
CA LYS A 330 -1.59 -22.54 4.19
C LYS A 330 -1.73 -22.64 2.64
N GLU A 331 -0.69 -22.88 1.85
CA GLU A 331 -0.77 -22.87 0.37
C GLU A 331 -1.32 -24.14 -0.26
N LYS A 332 -1.28 -25.29 0.44
CA LYS A 332 -1.89 -26.53 -0.09
C LYS A 332 -3.41 -26.42 -0.30
N ILE A 333 -4.07 -25.42 0.31
CA ILE A 333 -5.53 -25.22 0.20
C ILE A 333 -5.88 -24.22 -0.93
N GLN A 334 -5.00 -23.27 -1.27
CA GLN A 334 -5.30 -22.16 -2.19
C GLN A 334 -5.28 -22.58 -3.68
N HIS A 335 -4.43 -23.53 -4.07
CA HIS A 335 -4.19 -23.85 -5.49
C HIS A 335 -5.29 -24.66 -6.19
N ASN A 336 -6.29 -25.18 -5.47
CA ASN A 336 -7.34 -26.05 -6.03
C ASN A 336 -8.66 -25.33 -6.37
N PHE A 337 -8.81 -24.01 -6.15
CA PHE A 337 -10.13 -23.35 -6.18
C PHE A 337 -10.36 -22.26 -7.27
N ASP A 338 -9.36 -21.95 -8.10
CA ASP A 338 -9.35 -20.71 -8.90
C ASP A 338 -9.74 -20.81 -10.40
N LEU A 339 -10.19 -21.96 -10.92
CA LEU A 339 -10.25 -22.16 -12.39
C LEU A 339 -11.57 -22.68 -13.01
N SER A 340 -12.77 -22.42 -12.46
CA SER A 340 -13.98 -23.01 -13.11
C SER A 340 -15.34 -22.34 -12.96
N SER A 341 -15.46 -21.04 -12.63
CA SER A 341 -16.78 -20.42 -12.39
C SER A 341 -17.34 -19.54 -13.52
N TRP A 342 -16.50 -19.03 -14.43
CA TRP A 342 -16.92 -18.01 -15.42
C TRP A 342 -16.63 -18.40 -16.89
N ASP A 343 -16.10 -19.60 -17.16
CA ASP A 343 -15.88 -20.09 -18.53
C ASP A 343 -17.18 -20.26 -19.33
N ASP A 344 -18.32 -20.40 -18.63
CA ASP A 344 -19.64 -20.52 -19.22
C ASP A 344 -20.31 -19.17 -19.55
N VAL A 345 -19.69 -18.02 -19.24
CA VAL A 345 -20.31 -16.69 -19.47
C VAL A 345 -20.64 -16.48 -20.94
N ASP A 346 -19.74 -16.84 -21.85
CA ASP A 346 -19.97 -16.68 -23.28
C ASP A 346 -21.11 -17.56 -23.77
N ARG A 347 -21.14 -18.82 -23.30
CA ARG A 347 -22.18 -19.79 -23.65
C ARG A 347 -23.55 -19.36 -23.14
N ILE A 348 -23.60 -18.85 -21.91
CA ILE A 348 -24.84 -18.38 -21.27
C ILE A 348 -25.29 -17.05 -21.89
N SER A 349 -24.37 -16.13 -22.18
CA SER A 349 -24.67 -14.88 -22.89
C SER A 349 -25.24 -15.13 -24.28
N SER A 350 -24.66 -16.09 -25.04
CA SER A 350 -25.21 -16.52 -26.33
C SER A 350 -26.61 -17.11 -26.20
N THR A 351 -26.83 -17.94 -25.18
CA THR A 351 -28.14 -18.56 -24.93
C THR A 351 -29.21 -17.53 -24.56
N ILE A 352 -28.85 -16.54 -23.73
CA ILE A 352 -29.73 -15.45 -23.32
C ILE A 352 -30.07 -14.57 -24.53
N SER A 353 -29.06 -14.09 -25.25
CA SER A 353 -29.25 -13.20 -26.40
C SER A 353 -30.10 -13.89 -27.48
N GLY A 354 -29.81 -15.16 -27.79
CA GLY A 354 -30.58 -15.93 -28.76
C GLY A 354 -32.03 -16.23 -28.35
N LYS A 355 -32.34 -16.29 -27.04
CA LYS A 355 -33.72 -16.44 -26.55
C LYS A 355 -34.47 -15.11 -26.56
N MET A 356 -33.80 -14.02 -26.19
CA MET A 356 -34.41 -12.69 -26.22
C MET A 356 -34.78 -12.24 -27.64
N ALA A 357 -33.97 -12.60 -28.64
CA ALA A 357 -34.25 -12.29 -30.06
C ALA A 357 -35.51 -13.00 -30.61
N LYS A 358 -35.92 -14.13 -30.01
CA LYS A 358 -37.09 -14.91 -30.46
C LYS A 358 -38.41 -14.43 -29.83
N ASP A 359 -38.33 -13.62 -28.79
CA ASP A 359 -39.46 -13.15 -27.98
C ASP A 359 -39.89 -11.72 -28.40
N SER A 360 -39.35 -11.22 -29.52
CA SER A 360 -39.48 -9.85 -30.03
C SER A 360 -40.84 -9.59 -30.70
N ASP A 361 -41.93 -9.90 -30.01
CA ASP A 361 -43.28 -9.45 -30.38
C ASP A 361 -43.75 -8.35 -29.40
N ARG A 362 -43.18 -7.12 -29.55
CA ARG A 362 -43.71 -5.79 -29.15
C ARG A 362 -42.61 -4.72 -29.01
N SER A 363 -42.39 -3.99 -30.11
CA SER A 363 -42.29 -2.53 -30.24
C SER A 363 -41.40 -1.63 -29.34
N ARG A 364 -40.71 -2.04 -28.26
CA ARG A 364 -40.00 -1.01 -27.44
C ARG A 364 -38.86 -1.45 -26.50
N ARG A 365 -38.10 -2.52 -26.77
CA ARG A 365 -36.99 -2.89 -25.88
C ARG A 365 -35.68 -3.13 -26.64
N VAL A 366 -34.60 -2.64 -26.03
CA VAL A 366 -33.21 -2.75 -26.50
C VAL A 366 -32.83 -4.22 -26.55
N GLU A 367 -32.63 -4.72 -27.76
CA GLU A 367 -32.08 -6.04 -28.02
C GLU A 367 -30.60 -6.01 -27.63
N LYS A 368 -30.26 -6.62 -26.48
CA LYS A 368 -28.87 -6.63 -26.02
C LYS A 368 -28.05 -7.66 -26.79
N SER A 369 -26.91 -7.24 -27.32
CA SER A 369 -25.99 -8.15 -28.01
C SER A 369 -25.40 -9.19 -27.04
N LYS A 370 -24.79 -10.24 -27.59
CA LYS A 370 -24.05 -11.22 -26.79
C LYS A 370 -22.96 -10.54 -25.96
N GLU A 371 -22.23 -9.60 -26.56
CA GLU A 371 -21.12 -8.88 -25.93
C GLU A 371 -21.63 -7.97 -24.80
N GLU A 372 -22.75 -7.28 -25.00
CA GLU A 372 -23.40 -6.47 -23.97
C GLU A 372 -23.90 -7.31 -22.79
N MET A 373 -24.39 -8.52 -23.07
CA MET A 373 -24.80 -9.47 -22.04
C MET A 373 -23.60 -10.02 -21.26
N ALA A 374 -22.52 -10.39 -21.94
CA ALA A 374 -21.29 -10.83 -21.28
C ALA A 374 -20.72 -9.73 -20.38
N LYS A 375 -20.68 -8.49 -20.88
CA LYS A 375 -20.25 -7.31 -20.11
C LYS A 375 -21.15 -7.08 -18.89
N LEU A 376 -22.48 -7.12 -19.06
CA LEU A 376 -23.45 -7.00 -17.97
C LEU A 376 -23.20 -8.04 -16.87
N LEU A 377 -23.05 -9.31 -17.25
CA LEU A 377 -22.80 -10.40 -16.31
C LEU A 377 -21.47 -10.21 -15.57
N GLN A 378 -20.40 -9.89 -16.30
CA GLN A 378 -19.07 -9.70 -15.75
C GLN A 378 -19.01 -8.53 -14.76
N GLU A 379 -19.60 -7.39 -15.13
CA GLU A 379 -19.60 -6.21 -14.25
C GLU A 379 -20.50 -6.40 -13.04
N SER A 380 -21.63 -7.09 -13.21
CA SER A 380 -22.60 -7.35 -12.12
C SER A 380 -22.08 -8.22 -10.98
N LYS A 381 -21.08 -9.08 -11.25
CA LYS A 381 -20.51 -10.03 -10.28
C LYS A 381 -20.16 -9.38 -8.94
N ASN A 382 -19.62 -8.17 -8.99
CA ASN A 382 -19.07 -7.51 -7.81
C ASN A 382 -20.13 -6.80 -6.95
N HIS A 383 -21.34 -6.59 -7.48
CA HIS A 383 -22.34 -5.74 -6.83
C HIS A 383 -23.77 -6.32 -6.87
N VAL A 384 -23.97 -7.50 -7.45
CA VAL A 384 -25.23 -8.24 -7.47
C VAL A 384 -25.02 -9.65 -6.89
N GLN A 385 -26.00 -10.15 -6.16
CA GLN A 385 -26.04 -11.52 -5.63
C GLN A 385 -27.40 -12.17 -5.91
N TRP A 386 -27.42 -13.51 -5.84
CA TRP A 386 -28.64 -14.30 -5.95
C TRP A 386 -29.13 -14.66 -4.53
N ASP A 387 -30.32 -14.21 -4.13
CA ASP A 387 -30.84 -14.43 -2.78
C ASP A 387 -31.52 -15.81 -2.58
N GLY A 388 -31.58 -16.62 -3.65
CA GLY A 388 -32.29 -17.89 -3.68
C GLY A 388 -33.53 -17.86 -4.57
N GLU A 389 -34.12 -16.68 -4.76
CA GLU A 389 -35.34 -16.48 -5.55
C GLU A 389 -35.13 -15.50 -6.71
N LYS A 390 -34.32 -14.45 -6.49
CA LYS A 390 -34.08 -13.38 -7.46
C LYS A 390 -32.70 -12.75 -7.27
N PHE A 391 -32.31 -11.94 -8.24
CA PHE A 391 -31.13 -11.08 -8.12
C PHE A 391 -31.44 -9.87 -7.24
N VAL A 392 -30.57 -9.60 -6.27
CA VAL A 392 -30.63 -8.44 -5.38
C VAL A 392 -29.27 -7.73 -5.34
N PRO A 393 -29.23 -6.42 -5.05
CA PRO A 393 -27.96 -5.72 -4.87
C PRO A 393 -27.21 -6.32 -3.68
N LYS A 394 -25.88 -6.46 -3.80
CA LYS A 394 -25.03 -6.79 -2.65
C LYS A 394 -25.09 -5.64 -1.65
N PRO A 395 -25.10 -5.92 -0.33
CA PRO A 395 -24.92 -4.91 0.68
C PRO A 395 -23.63 -4.12 0.43
N MET A 396 -23.73 -2.81 0.30
CA MET A 396 -22.58 -1.94 0.04
C MET A 396 -22.50 -0.84 1.08
N GLN A 397 -21.31 -0.64 1.65
CA GLN A 397 -21.02 0.53 2.45
C GLN A 397 -20.69 1.70 1.53
N LEU A 398 -21.38 2.80 1.74
CA LEU A 398 -21.23 4.04 1.00
C LEU A 398 -20.84 5.16 1.95
N SER A 399 -19.98 6.04 1.48
CA SER A 399 -19.58 7.23 2.22
C SER A 399 -20.41 8.42 1.76
N ARG A 400 -21.08 9.07 2.71
CA ARG A 400 -21.89 10.26 2.47
C ARG A 400 -20.96 11.46 2.38
N ILE A 401 -20.99 12.14 1.23
CA ILE A 401 -20.21 13.33 0.95
C ILE A 401 -21.14 14.55 0.94
N ASN A 402 -20.74 15.60 1.64
CA ASN A 402 -21.45 16.87 1.65
C ASN A 402 -20.97 17.76 0.50
N LEU A 403 -21.73 17.81 -0.59
CA LEU A 403 -21.45 18.66 -1.74
C LEU A 403 -21.66 20.15 -1.48
N ALA A 404 -22.50 20.52 -0.50
CA ALA A 404 -22.72 21.93 -0.18
C ALA A 404 -21.41 22.61 0.25
N LYS A 405 -20.51 21.88 0.93
CA LYS A 405 -19.19 22.37 1.33
C LYS A 405 -18.28 22.75 0.16
N PHE A 406 -18.50 22.18 -1.02
CA PHE A 406 -17.72 22.53 -2.22
C PHE A 406 -18.31 23.71 -2.98
N ARG A 407 -19.60 24.00 -2.81
CA ARG A 407 -20.31 25.07 -3.54
C ARG A 407 -20.26 26.41 -2.83
N ASP A 408 -20.35 26.36 -1.51
CA ASP A 408 -20.31 27.55 -0.68
C ASP A 408 -18.88 27.78 -0.19
N SER A 409 -18.11 28.53 -0.98
CA SER A 409 -16.75 28.95 -0.65
C SER A 409 -16.67 29.79 0.62
N GLN A 410 -17.78 30.40 1.08
CA GLN A 410 -17.86 31.10 2.36
C GLN A 410 -18.10 30.13 3.53
N SER A 411 -18.77 29.00 3.32
CA SER A 411 -18.91 27.94 4.32
C SER A 411 -17.62 27.14 4.53
N PHE A 412 -16.76 27.09 3.52
CA PHE A 412 -15.46 26.46 3.62
C PHE A 412 -14.49 27.43 4.30
N GLN A 413 -14.40 27.36 5.63
CA GLN A 413 -13.34 28.06 6.34
C GLN A 413 -12.00 27.42 5.97
N ASP A 414 -11.20 28.17 5.23
CA ASP A 414 -9.78 27.90 5.00
C ASP A 414 -9.14 27.33 6.27
N ARG A 415 -8.75 26.05 6.20
CA ARG A 415 -8.23 25.35 7.38
C ARG A 415 -6.73 25.47 7.40
N ASN A 416 -6.23 26.04 8.48
CA ASN A 416 -4.81 26.14 8.74
C ASN A 416 -4.31 24.86 9.40
N ASP A 417 -3.59 24.05 8.65
CA ASP A 417 -3.00 22.81 9.11
C ASP A 417 -1.47 22.90 9.10
N ARG A 418 -0.82 22.25 10.07
CA ARG A 418 0.65 22.25 10.17
C ARG A 418 1.18 20.99 9.52
N VAL A 419 1.92 21.15 8.44
CA VAL A 419 2.51 20.02 7.71
C VAL A 419 4.03 20.10 7.83
N ARG A 420 4.63 18.96 8.19
CA ARG A 420 6.07 18.80 8.28
C ARG A 420 6.66 18.47 6.91
N TYR A 421 7.72 19.17 6.53
CA TYR A 421 8.37 19.03 5.24
C TYR A 421 9.90 19.12 5.37
N THR A 422 10.58 18.73 4.29
CA THR A 422 12.04 18.82 4.15
C THR A 422 12.34 19.50 2.82
N THR A 423 13.27 20.46 2.82
CA THR A 423 13.59 21.31 1.67
C THR A 423 14.77 20.73 0.90
N ALA A 424 14.56 20.01 -0.19
CA ALA A 424 15.64 19.65 -1.10
C ALA A 424 16.43 20.90 -1.53
N GLU A 425 17.75 20.76 -1.66
CA GLU A 425 18.58 21.89 -2.08
C GLU A 425 18.55 22.08 -3.59
N LEU A 426 18.42 20.99 -4.35
CA LEU A 426 18.53 20.99 -5.79
C LEU A 426 17.73 19.84 -6.42
N SER A 427 17.42 20.00 -7.71
CA SER A 427 16.70 19.01 -8.53
C SER A 427 17.46 18.68 -9.80
N ALA A 428 17.41 17.42 -10.22
CA ALA A 428 17.95 16.96 -11.50
C ALA A 428 16.89 16.18 -12.29
N PRO A 429 16.81 16.35 -13.62
CA PRO A 429 15.98 15.50 -14.46
C PRO A 429 16.50 14.05 -14.41
N ILE A 430 15.59 13.09 -14.41
CA ILE A 430 15.95 11.67 -14.46
C ILE A 430 15.81 11.21 -15.89
N LYS A 431 16.90 10.72 -16.49
CA LYS A 431 16.80 9.98 -17.74
C LYS A 431 16.48 8.54 -17.41
N ILE A 432 15.22 8.16 -17.56
CA ILE A 432 14.81 6.76 -17.44
C ILE A 432 15.29 6.05 -18.70
N MET A 433 16.43 5.37 -18.59
CA MET A 433 16.90 4.49 -19.65
C MET A 433 16.06 3.22 -19.67
N GLU A 434 15.84 2.66 -20.85
CA GLU A 434 15.24 1.35 -21.03
C GLU A 434 16.13 0.32 -20.30
N HIS A 435 15.70 -0.07 -19.11
CA HIS A 435 16.44 -1.00 -18.25
C HIS A 435 15.54 -2.19 -17.96
N SER A 436 16.05 -3.39 -18.21
CA SER A 436 15.35 -4.66 -17.99
C SER A 436 14.98 -4.92 -16.52
N GLU A 437 15.52 -4.11 -15.61
CA GLU A 437 15.37 -4.22 -14.15
C GLU A 437 14.17 -3.44 -13.58
N LEU A 438 13.38 -2.76 -14.41
CA LEU A 438 12.07 -2.25 -14.00
C LEU A 438 11.20 -3.46 -13.64
N THR A 439 11.06 -3.70 -12.34
CA THR A 439 10.28 -4.80 -11.80
C THR A 439 9.02 -4.21 -11.19
N VAL A 440 7.86 -4.67 -11.67
CA VAL A 440 6.63 -4.50 -10.88
C VAL A 440 6.77 -5.52 -9.79
N THR A 441 7.35 -5.08 -8.68
CA THR A 441 7.24 -5.83 -7.46
C THR A 441 5.83 -5.56 -6.98
N ASP A 442 4.95 -6.52 -7.22
CA ASP A 442 3.85 -6.68 -6.29
C ASP A 442 4.59 -7.10 -5.01
N GLU A 443 4.92 -6.16 -4.13
CA GLU A 443 5.59 -6.47 -2.85
C GLU A 443 4.84 -7.61 -2.17
N TRP A 444 3.51 -7.66 -2.40
CA TRP A 444 2.64 -8.77 -2.11
C TRP A 444 3.00 -10.10 -2.79
N ASN A 445 3.27 -10.16 -4.11
CA ASN A 445 3.66 -11.42 -4.76
C ASN A 445 5.11 -11.82 -4.53
N ASN A 446 6.05 -10.87 -4.39
CA ASN A 446 7.41 -11.21 -3.97
C ASN A 446 7.40 -11.75 -2.54
N LEU A 447 6.62 -11.15 -1.62
CA LEU A 447 6.34 -11.78 -0.34
C LEU A 447 5.66 -13.13 -0.54
N LYS A 448 4.70 -13.25 -1.45
CA LYS A 448 3.95 -14.50 -1.70
C LYS A 448 4.82 -15.62 -2.27
N ASP A 449 5.82 -15.28 -3.08
CA ASP A 449 6.71 -16.23 -3.73
C ASP A 449 7.89 -16.57 -2.81
N GLU A 450 8.43 -15.62 -2.04
CA GLU A 450 9.29 -15.94 -0.89
C GLU A 450 8.54 -16.79 0.14
N PHE A 451 7.26 -16.48 0.35
CA PHE A 451 6.37 -17.28 1.19
C PHE A 451 6.26 -18.69 0.60
N LYS A 452 5.99 -18.88 -0.71
CA LYS A 452 5.99 -20.18 -1.43
C LYS A 452 7.28 -20.97 -1.36
N GLU A 453 8.42 -20.29 -1.44
CA GLU A 453 9.72 -20.94 -1.36
C GLU A 453 9.93 -21.46 0.07
N THR A 454 9.60 -20.63 1.05
CA THR A 454 9.57 -21.00 2.47
C THR A 454 8.52 -22.09 2.72
N GLN A 455 7.48 -22.13 1.91
CA GLN A 455 6.35 -23.06 1.90
C GLN A 455 6.58 -24.39 1.15
N LYS A 456 7.74 -24.57 0.53
CA LYS A 456 8.19 -25.86 0.00
C LYS A 456 9.20 -26.52 0.94
N GLU A 457 10.03 -25.72 1.59
CA GLU A 457 11.10 -26.16 2.47
C GLU A 457 10.55 -26.90 3.70
N LEU A 458 9.41 -26.48 4.24
CA LEU A 458 8.90 -27.10 5.46
C LEU A 458 8.06 -28.38 5.24
N VAL A 459 7.67 -28.72 4.02
CA VAL A 459 6.81 -29.82 3.52
C VAL A 459 7.77 -30.95 3.41
N LYS A 460 8.94 -30.65 2.84
CA LYS A 460 10.13 -31.47 2.88
C LYS A 460 10.53 -31.78 4.33
N THR A 461 10.68 -30.76 5.17
CA THR A 461 11.04 -30.93 6.59
C THR A 461 9.99 -31.74 7.38
N ARG A 462 8.70 -31.55 7.07
CA ARG A 462 7.60 -32.29 7.70
C ARG A 462 7.53 -33.75 7.25
N ALA A 463 7.82 -34.04 5.99
CA ALA A 463 7.87 -35.41 5.49
C ALA A 463 8.95 -36.21 6.22
N ASP A 464 10.12 -35.61 6.46
CA ASP A 464 11.24 -36.24 7.19
C ASP A 464 10.90 -36.49 8.67
N LEU A 465 10.22 -35.54 9.33
CA LEU A 465 9.77 -35.69 10.72
C LEU A 465 8.69 -36.77 10.89
N THR A 466 7.75 -36.89 9.94
CA THR A 466 6.68 -37.91 10.00
C THR A 466 7.27 -39.32 9.89
N LYS A 467 8.24 -39.49 8.99
CA LYS A 467 9.00 -40.74 8.84
C LYS A 467 9.70 -41.15 10.14
N ASN A 468 10.26 -40.17 10.87
CA ASN A 468 10.92 -40.42 12.15
C ASN A 468 9.94 -40.78 13.27
N LEU A 469 8.75 -40.16 13.29
CA LEU A 469 7.73 -40.41 14.31
C LEU A 469 7.08 -41.79 14.16
N ASP A 470 6.81 -42.23 12.94
CA ASP A 470 6.30 -43.59 12.67
C ASP A 470 7.34 -44.65 13.09
N GLY A 471 8.62 -44.34 12.90
CA GLY A 471 9.73 -45.13 13.43
C GLY A 471 9.78 -45.19 14.96
N LEU A 472 9.26 -44.20 15.68
CA LEU A 472 9.20 -44.16 17.15
C LEU A 472 7.93 -44.80 17.71
N SER A 473 6.78 -44.59 17.06
CA SER A 473 5.49 -45.19 17.43
C SER A 473 5.51 -46.71 17.29
N SER A 474 6.13 -47.21 16.22
CA SER A 474 6.38 -48.65 16.04
C SER A 474 7.27 -49.22 17.15
N LYS A 475 8.27 -48.47 17.62
CA LYS A 475 9.10 -48.86 18.77
C LYS A 475 8.33 -48.86 20.08
N LEU A 476 7.48 -47.87 20.34
CA LEU A 476 6.69 -47.73 21.57
C LEU A 476 5.58 -48.78 21.71
N LYS A 477 4.91 -49.14 20.61
CA LYS A 477 3.91 -50.24 20.62
C LYS A 477 4.53 -51.59 20.96
N GLY A 478 5.83 -51.76 20.73
CA GLY A 478 6.58 -52.92 21.21
C GLY A 478 6.77 -52.97 22.74
N ILE A 479 6.63 -51.85 23.45
CA ILE A 479 6.97 -51.72 24.88
C ILE A 479 5.72 -51.76 25.78
N VAL A 480 4.55 -51.32 25.29
CA VAL A 480 3.28 -51.25 26.06
C VAL A 480 2.79 -52.57 26.71
N PRO A 481 3.12 -53.80 26.23
CA PRO A 481 2.72 -55.01 26.95
C PRO A 481 3.31 -55.14 28.38
N PHE A 482 4.35 -54.37 28.72
CA PHE A 482 5.05 -54.50 30.01
C PHE A 482 4.43 -53.74 31.19
N PHE A 483 3.47 -52.81 30.99
CA PHE A 483 2.95 -51.95 32.08
C PHE A 483 1.56 -52.33 32.63
N LYS A 484 1.02 -53.51 32.29
CA LYS A 484 -0.30 -53.95 32.77
C LYS A 484 -0.26 -54.76 34.08
N ILE A 485 0.86 -54.72 34.80
CA ILE A 485 1.04 -55.39 36.10
C ILE A 485 1.75 -54.39 37.02
N ILE A 486 0.98 -53.70 37.86
CA ILE A 486 1.28 -53.22 39.23
C ILE A 486 -0.04 -52.76 39.82
#